data_AF-A0A845Z464-F1
#
_entry.id   AF-A0A845Z464-F1
#
_cell.length_a   1.000
_cell.length_b   1.000
_cell.length_c   1.000
_cell.angle_alpha   90.00
_cell.angle_beta   90.00
_cell.angle_gamma   90.00
#
_symmetry.space_group_name_H-M   'P 1'
#
loop_
_entity.id
_entity.type
_entity.pdbx_description
1 polymer ?
#
loop_
_entity_poly.entity_id
_entity_poly.type
_entity_poly.pdbx_seq_one_letter_code
_entity_poly.pdbx_strand_id
1 'polypeptide(L)'
;MADLLSLLNSSLPDEVTFDFDQFQTGNATFGKDSYFDVEVTDNSLLAGTYDAYCIDTDRFIEDSGTLTAKVYSTYETLPDELIGDQSTLPAAPAGFGNIEQPENFDLLNWILNQCFVGKELSDSGGNSLGTVTYGDIQRAIWALIDNENSTENLGPFDQARADRIQELAEANGENFVPSFEYTTFFGEQVTGQVGVILIPDSDGFEDDSNDANPFDRQFMIIGVELAKLGDFVWDDLNANGIQDDGEEGIEGATVNLLADVDGDGVDEIIDTTTTDANGNYEFEVIAGDYKVEFETPDGFDMASPANQGSDDAEDSDGPISDEINLEGGENDTTIDAGFFKKASLGDKVFFDDDGDGIQDPGENGVEGVTVTLTGGGEDGVIGTADDTTETTTTDANGMYEFTNLNPGEEYKVTFSDLPEGFEFTAQDQGGDDTADSDADPTNGMTEVVILESGEENLDVDAGIVETPTGSIGDTIFRDDNADGDQDPGESGIEGVEVRLTDKGPDGE
;
A
#
# COMPACT_ATOMS: atom_id res chain seq x y z
N MET A 1 -5.67 10.16 16.49
CA MET A 1 -5.70 10.32 17.97
C MET A 1 -6.57 9.26 18.66
N ALA A 2 -7.82 9.02 18.24
CA ALA A 2 -8.57 7.85 18.74
C ALA A 2 -8.03 6.53 18.16
N ASP A 3 -7.54 6.54 16.91
CA ASP A 3 -6.89 5.37 16.26
C ASP A 3 -5.57 5.00 16.91
N LEU A 4 -4.58 5.91 16.96
CA LEU A 4 -3.27 5.62 17.55
C LEU A 4 -3.35 4.93 18.92
N LEU A 5 -4.21 5.41 19.83
CA LEU A 5 -4.36 4.81 21.16
C LEU A 5 -5.06 3.44 21.15
N SER A 6 -5.99 3.24 20.22
CA SER A 6 -6.64 1.94 20.02
C SER A 6 -5.66 0.94 19.41
N LEU A 7 -4.92 1.37 18.39
CA LEU A 7 -3.89 0.62 17.68
C LEU A 7 -2.79 0.17 18.62
N LEU A 8 -2.25 1.09 19.43
CA LEU A 8 -1.25 0.79 20.46
C LEU A 8 -1.75 -0.29 21.43
N ASN A 9 -3.01 -0.24 21.86
CA ASN A 9 -3.54 -1.25 22.77
C ASN A 9 -3.76 -2.60 22.08
N SER A 10 -4.05 -2.63 20.78
CA SER A 10 -4.22 -3.87 20.03
C SER A 10 -2.90 -4.46 19.51
N SER A 11 -1.83 -3.67 19.41
CA SER A 11 -0.53 -4.11 18.90
C SER A 11 0.44 -4.54 20.00
N LEU A 12 0.20 -4.17 21.26
CA LEU A 12 1.07 -4.62 22.35
C LEU A 12 0.83 -6.11 22.66
N PRO A 13 1.89 -6.90 22.85
CA PRO A 13 1.76 -8.30 23.28
C PRO A 13 1.20 -8.38 24.70
N ASP A 14 0.41 -9.41 25.04
CA ASP A 14 -0.14 -9.60 26.39
C ASP A 14 0.95 -9.77 27.48
N GLU A 15 2.05 -10.45 27.12
CA GLU A 15 3.16 -10.77 28.00
C GLU A 15 4.48 -10.72 27.22
N VAL A 16 5.54 -10.25 27.89
CA VAL A 16 6.91 -10.27 27.34
C VAL A 16 7.89 -10.94 28.27
N THR A 17 9.00 -11.44 27.71
CA THR A 17 10.17 -11.94 28.42
C THR A 17 11.31 -10.92 28.35
N PHE A 18 11.81 -10.48 29.49
CA PHE A 18 12.85 -9.45 29.56
C PHE A 18 13.97 -9.77 30.56
N ASP A 19 15.10 -9.09 30.43
CA ASP A 19 16.21 -9.06 31.38
C ASP A 19 16.58 -7.60 31.70
N PHE A 20 17.26 -7.38 32.81
CA PHE A 20 17.85 -6.09 33.14
C PHE A 20 19.27 -6.05 32.58
N ASP A 21 19.55 -5.17 31.61
CA ASP A 21 20.91 -5.10 31.06
C ASP A 21 21.89 -4.57 32.14
N GLN A 22 22.74 -5.47 32.63
CA GLN A 22 23.90 -5.26 33.50
C GLN A 22 23.69 -4.46 34.81
N PHE A 23 22.99 -5.04 35.79
CA PHE A 23 23.36 -4.81 37.20
C PHE A 23 24.72 -5.47 37.52
N GLN A 24 25.84 -4.90 37.05
CA GLN A 24 27.17 -5.39 37.42
C GLN A 24 27.41 -5.20 38.92
N THR A 25 27.35 -6.32 39.64
CA THR A 25 27.67 -6.48 41.06
C THR A 25 28.83 -5.59 41.54
N GLY A 26 28.54 -4.64 42.42
CA GLY A 26 29.55 -3.98 43.26
C GLY A 26 30.11 -2.63 42.79
N ASN A 27 29.63 -2.06 41.69
CA ASN A 27 29.76 -0.65 41.37
C ASN A 27 28.74 -0.35 40.26
N ALA A 28 27.56 0.15 40.64
CA ALA A 28 26.54 0.54 39.68
C ALA A 28 27.10 1.64 38.77
N THR A 29 27.59 1.25 37.59
CA THR A 29 27.48 2.10 36.42
C THR A 29 26.07 1.87 35.91
N PHE A 30 25.14 2.66 36.42
CA PHE A 30 23.83 2.90 35.82
C PHE A 30 24.02 3.15 34.31
N GLY A 31 23.08 2.66 33.49
CA GLY A 31 23.08 2.83 32.04
C GLY A 31 23.45 4.26 31.66
N LYS A 32 24.20 4.42 30.57
CA LYS A 32 24.69 5.75 30.19
C LYS A 32 23.55 6.71 29.84
N ASP A 33 22.35 6.18 29.57
CA ASP A 33 21.26 6.88 28.90
C ASP A 33 19.87 6.78 29.61
N SER A 34 19.73 6.10 30.78
CA SER A 34 18.45 5.97 31.55
C SER A 34 18.63 5.80 33.09
N TYR A 35 17.55 5.58 33.86
CA TYR A 35 17.66 5.14 35.28
C TYR A 35 18.14 3.68 35.37
N PHE A 36 17.60 2.80 34.52
CA PHE A 36 18.13 1.47 34.18
C PHE A 36 17.55 1.01 32.83
N ASP A 37 18.17 0.01 32.21
CA ASP A 37 17.77 -0.49 30.89
C ASP A 37 17.04 -1.84 31.03
N VAL A 38 16.01 -2.04 30.22
CA VAL A 38 15.27 -3.30 30.07
C VAL A 38 15.52 -3.85 28.68
N GLU A 39 15.97 -5.10 28.58
CA GLU A 39 16.10 -5.82 27.31
C GLU A 39 14.96 -6.83 27.20
N VAL A 40 13.99 -6.58 26.31
CA VAL A 40 12.95 -7.53 25.94
C VAL A 40 13.53 -8.48 24.88
N THR A 41 13.45 -9.78 25.15
CA THR A 41 14.24 -10.82 24.46
C THR A 41 13.42 -11.85 23.70
N ASP A 42 12.08 -11.75 23.76
CA ASP A 42 11.21 -12.57 22.91
C ASP A 42 11.10 -11.99 21.49
N ASN A 43 10.33 -12.66 20.64
CA ASN A 43 10.06 -12.23 19.26
C ASN A 43 8.75 -11.44 19.17
N SER A 44 8.35 -10.71 20.22
CA SER A 44 7.16 -9.85 20.17
C SER A 44 7.47 -8.51 19.48
N LEU A 45 6.43 -7.72 19.21
CA LEU A 45 6.56 -6.34 18.72
C LEU A 45 7.32 -5.41 19.69
N LEU A 46 7.54 -5.83 20.94
CA LEU A 46 8.36 -5.10 21.92
C LEU A 46 9.79 -5.63 22.03
N ALA A 47 10.28 -6.44 21.10
CA ALA A 47 11.67 -6.90 21.14
C ALA A 47 12.65 -5.72 21.03
N GLY A 48 13.57 -5.59 21.99
CA GLY A 48 14.53 -4.48 21.99
C GLY A 48 15.06 -4.08 23.36
N THR A 49 15.84 -3.00 23.39
CA THR A 49 16.36 -2.40 24.62
C THR A 49 15.71 -1.04 24.86
N TYR A 50 15.19 -0.83 26.06
CA TYR A 50 14.43 0.37 26.42
C TYR A 50 14.95 1.03 27.69
N ASP A 51 14.91 2.36 27.69
CA ASP A 51 15.08 3.16 28.89
C ASP A 51 13.88 2.94 29.82
N ALA A 52 14.15 2.60 31.08
CA ALA A 52 13.13 2.26 32.04
C ALA A 52 13.19 3.10 33.33
N TYR A 53 12.03 3.30 33.94
CA TYR A 53 11.85 3.98 35.22
C TYR A 53 10.97 3.17 36.17
N CYS A 54 11.26 3.22 37.46
CA CYS A 54 10.43 2.63 38.50
C CYS A 54 9.13 3.42 38.66
N ILE A 55 8.00 2.74 38.76
CA ILE A 55 6.69 3.39 39.00
C ILE A 55 6.34 3.38 40.50
N ASP A 56 6.77 2.38 41.25
CA ASP A 56 6.36 2.14 42.64
C ASP A 56 7.57 2.19 43.58
N THR A 57 7.52 2.98 44.66
CA THR A 57 8.60 3.12 45.65
C THR A 57 8.61 2.03 46.72
N ASP A 58 7.52 1.29 46.89
CA ASP A 58 7.39 0.22 47.88
C ASP A 58 8.08 -1.08 47.43
N ARG A 59 8.49 -1.15 46.15
CA ARG A 59 9.03 -2.33 45.50
C ARG A 59 10.50 -2.21 45.16
N PHE A 60 11.12 -3.34 44.84
CA PHE A 60 12.53 -3.41 44.54
C PHE A 60 12.78 -4.17 43.24
N ILE A 61 13.86 -3.79 42.56
CA ILE A 61 14.42 -4.59 41.47
C ILE A 61 15.25 -5.69 42.13
N GLU A 62 14.87 -6.95 41.94
CA GLU A 62 15.66 -8.10 42.34
C GLU A 62 16.57 -8.56 41.18
N ASP A 63 17.85 -8.82 41.46
CA ASP A 63 18.81 -9.37 40.49
C ASP A 63 18.47 -10.86 40.26
N SER A 64 17.62 -11.12 39.28
CA SER A 64 17.06 -12.46 39.06
C SER A 64 16.97 -12.89 37.61
N GLY A 65 17.93 -12.56 36.75
CA GLY A 65 17.97 -13.03 35.35
C GLY A 65 16.65 -12.79 34.60
N THR A 66 16.37 -13.63 33.60
CA THR A 66 15.20 -13.49 32.74
C THR A 66 13.87 -13.59 33.50
N LEU A 67 13.00 -12.60 33.33
CA LEU A 67 11.67 -12.48 33.90
C LEU A 67 10.61 -12.43 32.79
N THR A 68 9.36 -12.75 33.14
CA THR A 68 8.20 -12.41 32.31
C THR A 68 7.46 -11.22 32.91
N ALA A 69 6.81 -10.41 32.09
CA ALA A 69 5.98 -9.29 32.52
C ALA A 69 4.70 -9.20 31.70
N LYS A 70 3.59 -8.92 32.38
CA LYS A 70 2.39 -8.42 31.71
C LYS A 70 2.64 -7.02 31.20
N VAL A 71 2.17 -6.76 29.99
CA VAL A 71 2.34 -5.48 29.32
C VAL A 71 1.03 -4.72 29.38
N TYR A 72 1.12 -3.43 29.66
CA TYR A 72 -0.01 -2.53 29.55
C TYR A 72 0.40 -1.21 28.92
N SER A 73 -0.47 -0.65 28.09
CA SER A 73 -0.35 0.72 27.63
C SER A 73 -0.61 1.70 28.78
N THR A 74 0.05 2.86 28.75
CA THR A 74 -0.27 3.98 29.65
C THR A 74 -1.63 4.65 29.37
N TYR A 75 -2.30 4.28 28.27
CA TYR A 75 -3.59 4.85 27.86
C TYR A 75 -4.78 3.90 28.05
N GLU A 76 -4.56 2.68 28.50
CA GLU A 76 -5.63 1.75 28.81
C GLU A 76 -6.01 1.77 30.30
N THR A 77 -7.11 1.08 30.63
CA THR A 77 -7.54 0.93 32.02
C THR A 77 -6.82 -0.25 32.64
N LEU A 78 -5.92 0.01 33.59
CA LEU A 78 -5.27 -1.06 34.33
C LEU A 78 -6.28 -1.84 35.21
N PRO A 79 -6.06 -3.16 35.41
CA PRO A 79 -6.83 -3.96 36.36
C PRO A 79 -6.86 -3.35 37.78
N ASP A 80 -8.01 -3.45 38.46
CA ASP A 80 -8.19 -2.95 39.85
C ASP A 80 -7.17 -3.53 40.84
N GLU A 81 -6.65 -4.73 40.56
CA GLU A 81 -5.64 -5.43 41.37
C GLU A 81 -4.24 -4.81 41.26
N LEU A 82 -4.03 -3.90 40.31
CA LEU A 82 -2.78 -3.18 40.03
C LEU A 82 -2.85 -1.70 40.41
N ILE A 83 -3.97 -1.25 40.99
CA ILE A 83 -4.20 0.16 41.34
C ILE A 83 -4.45 0.32 42.85
N GLY A 84 -3.90 1.38 43.43
CA GLY A 84 -4.27 1.91 44.76
C GLY A 84 -3.73 1.13 45.97
N ASP A 85 -4.11 1.62 47.16
CA ASP A 85 -3.69 1.05 48.46
C ASP A 85 -4.35 -0.32 48.72
N GLN A 86 -3.56 -1.38 48.57
CA GLN A 86 -3.98 -2.76 48.78
C GLN A 86 -3.91 -3.21 50.25
N SER A 87 -3.85 -2.29 51.22
CA SER A 87 -3.89 -2.58 52.67
C SER A 87 -5.14 -3.35 53.15
N THR A 88 -6.09 -3.62 52.25
CA THR A 88 -7.28 -4.45 52.49
C THR A 88 -7.15 -5.91 52.01
N LEU A 89 -6.10 -6.27 51.27
CA LEU A 89 -5.87 -7.64 50.81
C LEU A 89 -5.41 -8.56 51.97
N PRO A 90 -5.82 -9.85 51.99
CA PRO A 90 -5.63 -10.73 53.15
C PRO A 90 -4.16 -11.08 53.50
N ALA A 91 -3.19 -10.65 52.69
CA ALA A 91 -1.76 -10.94 52.85
C ALA A 91 -0.82 -9.73 52.63
N ALA A 92 -1.33 -8.55 52.21
CA ALA A 92 -0.50 -7.38 51.96
C ALA A 92 0.05 -6.82 53.29
N PRO A 93 1.37 -6.60 53.43
CA PRO A 93 1.89 -5.89 54.59
C PRO A 93 1.33 -4.45 54.62
N ALA A 94 1.12 -3.89 55.80
CA ALA A 94 0.54 -2.56 55.92
C ALA A 94 1.46 -1.50 55.30
N GLY A 95 0.94 -0.73 54.33
CA GLY A 95 1.69 0.30 53.60
C GLY A 95 2.41 -0.19 52.35
N PHE A 96 1.96 -1.29 51.74
CA PHE A 96 2.34 -1.69 50.38
C PHE A 96 1.20 -1.29 49.45
N GLY A 97 1.47 -0.34 48.56
CA GLY A 97 0.55 0.07 47.50
C GLY A 97 0.80 -0.65 46.17
N ASN A 98 -0.16 -0.51 45.26
CA ASN A 98 0.14 -0.52 43.83
C ASN A 98 -0.02 0.91 43.32
N ILE A 99 0.32 1.15 42.05
CA ILE A 99 0.12 2.40 41.29
C ILE A 99 -1.04 3.24 41.82
N GLU A 100 -0.72 4.32 42.54
CA GLU A 100 -1.70 5.09 43.31
C GLU A 100 -2.41 6.17 42.52
N GLN A 101 -1.72 6.77 41.55
CA GLN A 101 -2.24 7.85 40.73
C GLN A 101 -2.17 7.51 39.22
N PRO A 102 -2.77 6.39 38.76
CA PRO A 102 -2.75 6.01 37.35
C PRO A 102 -3.35 7.07 36.43
N GLU A 103 -4.14 8.01 36.96
CA GLU A 103 -4.62 9.18 36.22
C GLU A 103 -3.51 10.11 35.69
N ASN A 104 -2.29 10.03 36.22
CA ASN A 104 -1.15 10.88 35.82
C ASN A 104 -0.26 10.23 34.75
N PHE A 105 -0.69 9.15 34.09
CA PHE A 105 0.11 8.50 33.06
C PHE A 105 0.37 9.37 31.83
N ASP A 106 -0.56 10.25 31.47
CA ASP A 106 -0.38 11.28 30.44
C ASP A 106 0.74 12.28 30.80
N LEU A 107 0.86 12.67 32.08
CA LEU A 107 1.96 13.48 32.58
C LEU A 107 3.31 12.73 32.48
N LEU A 108 3.33 11.43 32.76
CA LEU A 108 4.52 10.59 32.57
C LEU A 108 4.91 10.49 31.09
N ASN A 109 3.94 10.24 30.20
CA ASN A 109 4.15 10.27 28.76
C ASN A 109 4.73 11.60 28.31
N TRP A 110 4.23 12.71 28.83
CA TRP A 110 4.79 14.02 28.53
C TRP A 110 6.26 14.11 28.95
N ILE A 111 6.62 13.65 30.16
CA ILE A 111 8.01 13.64 30.65
C ILE A 111 8.94 12.83 29.73
N LEU A 112 8.53 11.62 29.32
CA LEU A 112 9.32 10.74 28.45
C LEU A 112 9.69 11.46 27.14
N ASN A 113 8.79 12.26 26.60
CA ASN A 113 8.95 12.98 25.34
C ASN A 113 9.78 14.28 25.42
N GLN A 114 10.33 14.67 26.58
CA GLN A 114 11.04 15.95 26.71
C GLN A 114 12.56 15.87 26.54
N CYS A 115 13.15 14.67 26.58
CA CYS A 115 14.61 14.45 26.58
C CYS A 115 15.33 15.32 27.64
N PHE A 116 14.83 15.30 28.88
CA PHE A 116 15.28 16.19 29.95
C PHE A 116 16.76 16.03 30.33
N VAL A 117 17.30 14.81 30.33
CA VAL A 117 18.64 14.56 30.87
C VAL A 117 19.72 15.31 30.09
N GLY A 118 20.67 15.89 30.83
CA GLY A 118 21.73 16.70 30.23
C GLY A 118 21.30 18.11 29.83
N LYS A 119 20.00 18.46 29.92
CA LYS A 119 19.52 19.83 29.69
C LYS A 119 19.66 20.69 30.94
N GLU A 120 19.93 21.97 30.74
CA GLU A 120 19.89 22.98 31.82
C GLU A 120 18.44 23.38 32.11
N LEU A 121 17.99 23.15 33.34
CA LEU A 121 16.65 23.52 33.78
C LEU A 121 16.67 24.86 34.51
N SER A 122 15.61 25.64 34.37
CA SER A 122 15.42 26.90 35.10
C SER A 122 14.12 26.89 35.89
N ASP A 123 14.13 27.58 37.03
CA ASP A 123 12.92 27.84 37.81
C ASP A 123 11.97 28.78 37.04
N SER A 124 10.75 28.96 37.55
CA SER A 124 9.76 29.88 36.96
C SER A 124 10.20 31.35 36.91
N GLY A 125 11.26 31.72 37.65
CA GLY A 125 11.90 33.03 37.62
C GLY A 125 13.06 33.14 36.62
N GLY A 126 13.41 32.06 35.91
CA GLY A 126 14.53 32.00 34.96
C GLY A 126 15.90 31.82 35.60
N ASN A 127 15.98 31.43 36.88
CA ASN A 127 17.27 31.07 37.51
C ASN A 127 17.61 29.61 37.19
N SER A 128 18.85 29.34 36.81
CA SER A 128 19.33 27.97 36.56
C SER A 128 19.26 27.12 37.84
N LEU A 129 18.70 25.93 37.69
CA LEU A 129 18.66 24.84 38.66
C LEU A 129 19.74 23.78 38.37
N GLY A 130 20.52 23.99 37.30
CA GLY A 130 21.56 23.09 36.82
C GLY A 130 21.06 22.06 35.81
N THR A 131 21.95 21.12 35.50
CA THR A 131 21.74 20.06 34.52
C THR A 131 20.92 18.91 35.10
N VAL A 132 19.86 18.49 34.40
CA VAL A 132 19.00 17.39 34.82
C VAL A 132 19.72 16.03 34.74
N THR A 133 19.46 15.16 35.73
CA THR A 133 19.96 13.78 35.82
C THR A 133 18.79 12.77 35.78
N TYR A 134 19.08 11.49 35.54
CA TYR A 134 18.07 10.42 35.63
C TYR A 134 17.42 10.34 37.02
N GLY A 135 18.20 10.57 38.08
CA GLY A 135 17.67 10.62 39.44
C GLY A 135 16.65 11.75 39.66
N ASP A 136 16.76 12.88 38.94
CA ASP A 136 15.76 13.95 38.98
C ASP A 136 14.45 13.51 38.32
N ILE A 137 14.53 12.81 37.18
CA ILE A 137 13.37 12.28 36.43
C ILE A 137 12.67 11.20 37.25
N GLN A 138 13.42 10.19 37.71
CA GLN A 138 12.87 9.11 38.55
C GLN A 138 12.17 9.67 39.80
N ARG A 139 12.75 10.71 40.41
CA ARG A 139 12.18 11.38 41.57
C ARG A 139 10.91 12.17 41.27
N ALA A 140 10.79 12.71 40.05
CA ALA A 140 9.59 13.39 39.58
C ALA A 140 8.48 12.39 39.23
N ILE A 141 8.82 11.26 38.59
CA ILE A 141 7.88 10.16 38.27
C ILE A 141 7.22 9.65 39.55
N TRP A 142 8.00 9.30 40.59
CA TRP A 142 7.43 8.89 41.88
C TRP A 142 6.56 9.97 42.52
N ALA A 143 6.90 11.26 42.35
CA ALA A 143 6.07 12.34 42.88
C ALA A 143 4.69 12.46 42.21
N LEU A 144 4.59 12.00 40.96
CA LEU A 144 3.36 12.03 40.18
C LEU A 144 2.53 10.77 40.38
N ILE A 145 3.16 9.59 40.41
CA ILE A 145 2.42 8.33 40.32
C ILE A 145 2.21 7.62 41.67
N ASP A 146 3.06 7.89 42.65
CA ASP A 146 3.09 7.21 43.95
C ASP A 146 2.63 8.17 45.07
N ASN A 147 2.15 7.59 46.18
CA ASN A 147 1.80 8.29 47.40
C ASN A 147 3.02 8.49 48.34
N GLU A 148 4.04 7.65 48.21
CA GLU A 148 5.32 7.80 48.87
C GLU A 148 6.38 8.31 47.91
N ASN A 149 7.46 8.87 48.46
CA ASN A 149 8.49 9.46 47.62
C ASN A 149 9.87 9.23 48.19
N SER A 150 10.47 8.13 47.76
CA SER A 150 11.76 7.68 48.22
C SER A 150 12.89 8.60 47.76
N THR A 151 13.98 8.57 48.52
CA THR A 151 15.28 9.13 48.09
C THR A 151 16.36 8.06 47.99
N GLU A 152 15.98 6.80 48.20
CA GLU A 152 16.91 5.68 48.17
C GLU A 152 17.21 5.28 46.73
N ASN A 153 18.45 4.86 46.47
CA ASN A 153 18.93 4.32 45.19
C ASN A 153 18.79 5.20 43.93
N LEU A 154 18.31 6.45 44.03
CA LEU A 154 18.15 7.40 42.92
C LEU A 154 19.43 7.82 42.16
N GLY A 155 20.61 7.54 42.71
CA GLY A 155 21.85 8.14 42.23
C GLY A 155 21.89 9.67 42.44
N PRO A 156 22.63 10.43 41.60
CA PRO A 156 22.68 11.88 41.70
C PRO A 156 21.34 12.53 41.37
N PHE A 157 20.81 13.37 42.27
CA PHE A 157 19.62 14.18 42.03
C PHE A 157 19.66 15.51 42.83
N ASP A 158 18.79 16.44 42.48
CA ASP A 158 18.49 17.68 43.21
C ASP A 158 16.97 17.88 43.28
N GLN A 159 16.47 18.08 44.51
CA GLN A 159 15.04 18.22 44.76
C GLN A 159 14.40 19.37 43.96
N ALA A 160 15.09 20.50 43.78
CA ALA A 160 14.51 21.64 43.07
C ALA A 160 14.34 21.36 41.57
N ARG A 161 15.19 20.50 40.98
CA ARG A 161 15.01 20.06 39.59
C ARG A 161 13.86 19.07 39.47
N ALA A 162 13.78 18.08 40.36
CA ALA A 162 12.66 17.14 40.39
C ALA A 162 11.31 17.85 40.58
N ASP A 163 11.21 18.77 41.55
CA ASP A 163 10.01 19.58 41.78
C ASP A 163 9.63 20.40 40.53
N ARG A 164 10.63 20.91 39.81
CA ARG A 164 10.40 21.70 38.59
C ARG A 164 9.94 20.83 37.42
N ILE A 165 10.44 19.60 37.28
CA ILE A 165 9.98 18.64 36.27
C ILE A 165 8.51 18.28 36.55
N GLN A 166 8.17 17.98 37.81
CA GLN A 166 6.78 17.75 38.23
C GLN A 166 5.87 18.93 37.88
N GLU A 167 6.25 20.16 38.26
CA GLU A 167 5.47 21.36 37.95
C GLU A 167 5.24 21.54 36.44
N LEU A 168 6.25 21.22 35.62
CA LEU A 168 6.14 21.28 34.16
C LEU A 168 5.22 20.20 33.60
N ALA A 169 5.29 18.98 34.14
CA ALA A 169 4.40 17.89 33.73
C ALA A 169 2.94 18.22 34.08
N GLU A 170 2.65 18.63 35.31
CA GLU A 170 1.30 19.06 35.73
C GLU A 170 0.75 20.22 34.89
N ALA A 171 1.63 21.10 34.38
CA ALA A 171 1.22 22.25 33.59
C ALA A 171 0.97 21.94 32.11
N ASN A 172 1.54 20.85 31.56
CA ASN A 172 1.58 20.61 30.12
C ASN A 172 1.20 19.18 29.69
N GLY A 173 1.19 18.22 30.61
CA GLY A 173 1.03 16.79 30.33
C GLY A 173 -0.40 16.27 30.37
N GLU A 174 -1.35 17.07 30.87
CA GLU A 174 -2.76 16.69 30.92
C GLU A 174 -3.33 16.42 29.52
N ASN A 175 -3.87 15.21 29.30
CA ASN A 175 -4.32 14.68 28.02
C ASN A 175 -3.24 14.66 26.93
N PHE A 176 -1.97 14.60 27.32
CA PHE A 176 -0.88 14.43 26.38
C PHE A 176 -1.01 13.09 25.67
N VAL A 177 -0.89 13.12 24.34
CA VAL A 177 -0.80 11.95 23.46
C VAL A 177 0.38 12.22 22.53
N PRO A 178 1.38 11.33 22.47
CA PRO A 178 2.53 11.50 21.59
C PRO A 178 2.10 11.40 20.12
N SER A 179 2.89 12.00 19.25
CA SER A 179 2.86 11.85 17.79
C SER A 179 4.27 11.52 17.31
N PHE A 180 4.42 10.92 16.13
CA PHE A 180 5.74 10.52 15.63
C PHE A 180 6.72 11.70 15.61
N GLU A 181 6.30 12.85 15.07
CA GLU A 181 7.06 14.10 15.20
C GLU A 181 6.57 14.90 16.41
N TYR A 182 7.46 15.18 17.36
CA TYR A 182 7.14 15.97 18.55
C TYR A 182 8.15 17.09 18.81
N THR A 183 7.65 18.25 19.21
CA THR A 183 8.49 19.38 19.64
C THR A 183 8.57 19.44 21.16
N THR A 184 9.76 19.23 21.72
CA THR A 184 9.98 19.27 23.17
C THR A 184 9.75 20.67 23.73
N PHE A 185 9.59 20.75 25.05
CA PHE A 185 9.58 22.01 25.82
C PHE A 185 10.82 22.88 25.55
N PHE A 186 11.96 22.26 25.18
CA PHE A 186 13.19 22.94 24.84
C PHE A 186 13.25 23.43 23.37
N GLY A 187 12.23 23.13 22.56
CA GLY A 187 12.11 23.52 21.16
C GLY A 187 12.87 22.62 20.19
N GLU A 188 13.19 21.39 20.59
CA GLU A 188 13.87 20.39 19.76
C GLU A 188 12.83 19.47 19.13
N GLN A 189 13.02 19.10 17.86
CA GLN A 189 12.24 18.02 17.23
C GLN A 189 12.81 16.69 17.67
N VAL A 190 11.95 15.78 18.10
CA VAL A 190 12.28 14.42 18.52
C VAL A 190 11.23 13.47 17.99
N THR A 191 11.58 12.18 17.94
CA THR A 191 10.62 11.10 17.74
C THR A 191 9.77 10.96 19.01
N GLY A 192 8.46 10.86 18.84
CA GLY A 192 7.55 10.61 19.94
C GLY A 192 7.74 9.23 20.57
N GLN A 193 7.50 9.14 21.88
CA GLN A 193 7.52 7.90 22.64
C GLN A 193 6.18 7.67 23.34
N VAL A 194 5.73 6.41 23.35
CA VAL A 194 4.62 5.94 24.17
C VAL A 194 5.16 5.24 25.41
N GLY A 195 4.56 5.51 26.57
CA GLY A 195 4.83 4.80 27.80
C GLY A 195 4.16 3.42 27.79
N VAL A 196 4.95 2.38 28.02
CA VAL A 196 4.47 1.01 28.22
C VAL A 196 4.84 0.56 29.63
N ILE A 197 3.88 -0.03 30.33
CA ILE A 197 4.02 -0.51 31.69
C ILE A 197 4.34 -2.00 31.64
N LEU A 198 5.46 -2.36 32.28
CA LEU A 198 5.84 -3.75 32.49
C LEU A 198 5.59 -4.11 33.94
N ILE A 199 4.76 -5.12 34.16
CA ILE A 199 4.45 -5.69 35.47
C ILE A 199 5.05 -7.09 35.53
N PRO A 200 6.22 -7.27 36.16
CA PRO A 200 6.87 -8.57 36.24
C PRO A 200 5.96 -9.58 36.94
N ASP A 201 5.72 -10.71 36.28
CA ASP A 201 4.95 -11.82 36.83
C ASP A 201 5.91 -12.75 37.59
N SER A 202 5.72 -12.89 38.91
CA SER A 202 6.19 -14.08 39.62
C SER A 202 5.10 -15.12 39.51
N ASP A 203 5.35 -16.14 38.68
CA ASP A 203 4.64 -17.43 38.63
C ASP A 203 3.10 -17.44 38.56
N GLY A 204 2.49 -16.35 38.11
CA GLY A 204 1.06 -16.14 38.14
C GLY A 204 0.61 -15.81 39.55
N PHE A 205 -0.37 -14.93 39.69
CA PHE A 205 -1.08 -14.63 40.94
C PHE A 205 -1.68 -15.85 41.68
N GLU A 206 -1.46 -17.09 41.20
CA GLU A 206 -1.87 -18.34 41.83
C GLU A 206 -0.80 -18.90 42.78
N ASP A 207 -0.87 -18.51 44.06
CA ASP A 207 -0.56 -19.31 45.27
C ASP A 207 0.52 -20.39 45.10
N ASP A 208 1.68 -20.00 44.61
CA ASP A 208 2.91 -20.73 44.82
C ASP A 208 3.19 -20.64 46.33
N SER A 209 2.97 -21.75 47.04
CA SER A 209 3.18 -21.85 48.50
C SER A 209 4.63 -21.66 48.97
N ASN A 210 5.53 -21.18 48.11
CA ASN A 210 6.94 -20.93 48.34
C ASN A 210 7.39 -19.50 47.97
N ASP A 211 6.59 -18.73 47.22
CA ASP A 211 6.73 -17.28 47.07
C ASP A 211 6.19 -16.60 48.33
N ALA A 212 7.05 -15.83 48.99
CA ALA A 212 6.73 -15.18 50.25
C ALA A 212 6.03 -13.83 50.07
N ASN A 213 5.96 -13.26 48.85
CA ASN A 213 5.25 -12.02 48.59
C ASN A 213 5.03 -11.76 47.09
N PRO A 214 3.82 -11.96 46.51
CA PRO A 214 3.51 -11.63 45.10
C PRO A 214 3.51 -10.11 44.79
N PHE A 215 4.15 -9.31 45.65
CA PHE A 215 4.18 -7.84 45.66
C PHE A 215 5.61 -7.29 45.80
N ASP A 216 6.66 -8.09 45.61
CA ASP A 216 8.05 -7.66 45.81
C ASP A 216 8.74 -7.10 44.56
N ARG A 217 8.21 -7.38 43.36
CA ARG A 217 8.83 -6.96 42.09
C ARG A 217 8.41 -5.58 41.60
N GLN A 218 9.41 -4.78 41.25
CA GLN A 218 9.26 -3.42 40.72
C GLN A 218 8.40 -3.37 39.44
N PHE A 219 7.35 -2.54 39.45
CA PHE A 219 6.67 -2.10 38.24
C PHE A 219 7.47 -1.04 37.51
N MET A 220 7.48 -1.11 36.19
CA MET A 220 8.34 -0.28 35.35
C MET A 220 7.53 0.38 34.25
N ILE A 221 7.94 1.59 33.87
CA ILE A 221 7.53 2.23 32.64
C ILE A 221 8.73 2.32 31.71
N ILE A 222 8.54 1.89 30.47
CA ILE A 222 9.50 2.05 29.38
C ILE A 222 8.97 3.06 28.36
N GLY A 223 9.86 3.81 27.72
CA GLY A 223 9.53 4.65 26.57
C GLY A 223 9.76 3.88 25.27
N VAL A 224 8.70 3.62 24.52
CA VAL A 224 8.76 2.95 23.21
C VAL A 224 8.65 4.01 22.13
N GLU A 225 9.67 4.14 21.28
CA GLU A 225 9.64 5.09 20.15
C GLU A 225 8.59 4.68 19.13
N LEU A 226 7.88 5.69 18.61
CA LEU A 226 6.97 5.52 17.50
C LEU A 226 7.76 5.35 16.20
N ALA A 227 7.20 4.57 15.29
CA ALA A 227 7.55 4.47 13.89
C ALA A 227 6.35 4.92 13.05
N LYS A 228 6.55 5.13 11.76
CA LYS A 228 5.44 5.35 10.83
C LYS A 228 5.68 4.73 9.47
N LEU A 229 4.60 4.35 8.80
CA LEU A 229 4.64 3.79 7.46
C LEU A 229 3.47 4.27 6.60
N GLY A 230 3.68 4.20 5.29
CA GLY A 230 2.69 4.48 4.23
C GLY A 230 3.18 5.58 3.30
N ASP A 231 2.55 5.72 2.13
CA ASP A 231 2.80 6.86 1.25
C ASP A 231 1.61 7.08 0.29
N PHE A 232 1.33 6.17 -0.64
CA PHE A 232 0.50 6.48 -1.82
C PHE A 232 -0.29 5.28 -2.40
N VAL A 233 -1.52 5.56 -2.85
CA VAL A 233 -2.34 4.64 -3.66
C VAL A 233 -2.82 5.39 -4.90
N TRP A 234 -2.66 4.82 -6.10
CA TRP A 234 -2.83 5.56 -7.36
C TRP A 234 -3.54 4.82 -8.49
N ASP A 235 -4.12 5.60 -9.43
CA ASP A 235 -4.68 5.11 -10.70
C ASP A 235 -3.53 4.86 -11.67
N ASP A 236 -3.09 3.61 -11.74
CA ASP A 236 -2.04 3.15 -12.66
C ASP A 236 -2.64 3.08 -14.07
N LEU A 237 -2.29 4.06 -14.90
CA LEU A 237 -2.95 4.28 -16.19
C LEU A 237 -2.53 3.26 -17.24
N ASN A 238 -1.42 2.55 -17.00
CA ASN A 238 -0.83 1.61 -17.94
C ASN A 238 -0.61 0.20 -17.35
N ALA A 239 -1.06 -0.04 -16.11
CA ALA A 239 -0.94 -1.29 -15.35
C ALA A 239 0.50 -1.83 -15.23
N ASN A 240 1.52 -0.98 -15.26
CA ASN A 240 2.91 -1.41 -15.19
C ASN A 240 3.42 -1.59 -13.74
N GLY A 241 2.67 -1.14 -12.74
CA GLY A 241 3.05 -1.21 -11.32
C GLY A 241 4.15 -0.25 -10.90
N ILE A 242 4.41 0.81 -11.67
CA ILE A 242 5.39 1.87 -11.41
C ILE A 242 4.63 3.20 -11.38
N GLN A 243 4.98 4.08 -10.44
CA GLN A 243 4.41 5.42 -10.36
C GLN A 243 4.94 6.29 -11.51
N ASP A 244 4.09 6.56 -12.51
CA ASP A 244 4.44 7.36 -13.69
C ASP A 244 3.95 8.82 -13.60
N ASP A 245 4.65 9.71 -14.31
CA ASP A 245 4.25 11.13 -14.44
C ASP A 245 2.83 11.24 -15.03
N GLY A 246 1.87 11.70 -14.22
CA GLY A 246 0.49 11.95 -14.65
C GLY A 246 -0.53 10.98 -14.06
N GLU A 247 -0.07 9.98 -13.30
CA GLU A 247 -0.94 9.10 -12.53
C GLU A 247 -1.41 9.80 -11.25
N GLU A 248 -2.71 9.77 -11.00
CA GLU A 248 -3.34 10.51 -9.90
C GLU A 248 -3.58 9.58 -8.70
N GLY A 249 -3.45 10.12 -7.49
CA GLY A 249 -3.78 9.39 -6.27
C GLY A 249 -5.28 9.07 -6.15
N ILE A 250 -5.61 7.91 -5.60
CA ILE A 250 -6.98 7.43 -5.40
C ILE A 250 -7.50 7.86 -4.03
N GLU A 251 -8.53 8.71 -3.99
CA GLU A 251 -9.18 9.11 -2.75
C GLU A 251 -10.06 8.00 -2.16
N GLY A 252 -9.94 7.76 -0.85
CA GLY A 252 -10.83 6.87 -0.11
C GLY A 252 -10.59 5.38 -0.32
N ALA A 253 -9.43 4.99 -0.86
CA ALA A 253 -8.99 3.60 -0.86
C ALA A 253 -8.84 3.10 0.58
N THR A 254 -9.31 1.89 0.89
CA THR A 254 -9.23 1.31 2.23
C THR A 254 -7.91 0.56 2.39
N VAL A 255 -7.17 0.90 3.45
CA VAL A 255 -5.87 0.33 3.75
C VAL A 255 -5.90 -0.27 5.14
N ASN A 256 -5.55 -1.55 5.25
CA ASN A 256 -5.52 -2.30 6.50
C ASN A 256 -4.06 -2.54 6.91
N LEU A 257 -3.75 -2.28 8.18
CA LEU A 257 -2.47 -2.65 8.79
C LEU A 257 -2.61 -4.00 9.47
N LEU A 258 -1.68 -4.91 9.20
CA LEU A 258 -1.66 -6.25 9.76
C LEU A 258 -0.39 -6.53 10.55
N ALA A 259 -0.54 -7.31 11.63
CA ALA A 259 0.57 -7.88 12.40
C ALA A 259 0.11 -9.18 13.08
N ASP A 260 1.06 -10.08 13.38
CA ASP A 260 0.85 -11.26 14.24
C ASP A 260 1.03 -10.86 15.70
N VAL A 261 -0.07 -10.43 16.36
CA VAL A 261 0.00 -9.86 17.71
C VAL A 261 0.02 -10.92 18.82
N ASP A 262 -0.43 -12.15 18.53
CA ASP A 262 -0.46 -13.25 19.50
C ASP A 262 0.63 -14.32 19.30
N GLY A 263 1.43 -14.17 18.24
CA GLY A 263 2.56 -15.03 17.92
C GLY A 263 2.16 -16.41 17.42
N ASP A 264 0.93 -16.59 16.92
CA ASP A 264 0.44 -17.87 16.40
C ASP A 264 0.85 -18.13 14.93
N GLY A 265 1.44 -17.13 14.26
CA GLY A 265 1.86 -17.15 12.87
C GLY A 265 0.77 -16.76 11.87
N VAL A 266 -0.30 -16.11 12.32
CA VAL A 266 -1.38 -15.55 11.51
C VAL A 266 -1.42 -14.04 11.72
N ASP A 267 -1.45 -13.27 10.63
CA ASP A 267 -1.58 -11.81 10.73
C ASP A 267 -3.04 -11.40 10.96
N GLU A 268 -3.29 -10.52 11.94
CA GLU A 268 -4.58 -9.87 12.18
C GLU A 268 -4.59 -8.44 11.66
N ILE A 269 -5.77 -7.96 11.24
CA ILE A 269 -5.99 -6.52 11.02
C ILE A 269 -5.99 -5.82 12.39
N ILE A 270 -4.99 -4.96 12.62
CA ILE A 270 -4.83 -4.20 13.85
C ILE A 270 -5.24 -2.72 13.68
N ASP A 271 -5.23 -2.20 12.46
CA ASP A 271 -5.78 -0.88 12.13
C ASP A 271 -6.33 -0.82 10.71
N THR A 272 -7.18 0.18 10.45
CA THR A 272 -7.71 0.49 9.11
C THR A 272 -7.78 2.00 8.94
N THR A 273 -7.24 2.49 7.82
CA THR A 273 -7.36 3.88 7.39
C THR A 273 -7.90 3.98 5.97
N THR A 274 -8.11 5.21 5.50
CA THR A 274 -8.44 5.49 4.10
C THR A 274 -7.55 6.58 3.55
N THR A 275 -7.18 6.47 2.28
CA THR A 275 -6.37 7.49 1.60
C THR A 275 -7.09 8.84 1.49
N ASP A 276 -6.30 9.91 1.50
CA ASP A 276 -6.78 11.28 1.33
C ASP A 276 -7.06 11.66 -0.14
N ALA A 277 -7.47 12.90 -0.39
CA ALA A 277 -7.82 13.39 -1.73
C ALA A 277 -6.67 13.38 -2.74
N ASN A 278 -5.43 13.17 -2.29
CA ASN A 278 -4.28 12.99 -3.16
C ASN A 278 -3.76 11.55 -3.10
N GLY A 279 -4.51 10.57 -2.59
CA GLY A 279 -4.08 9.18 -2.52
C GLY A 279 -3.16 8.84 -1.35
N ASN A 280 -2.85 9.78 -0.45
CA ASN A 280 -1.90 9.47 0.63
C ASN A 280 -2.56 8.81 1.83
N TYR A 281 -1.83 7.90 2.48
CA TYR A 281 -2.22 7.32 3.76
C TYR A 281 -1.00 7.23 4.71
N GLU A 282 -1.25 7.03 6.01
CA GLU A 282 -0.18 6.91 7.00
C GLU A 282 -0.71 6.11 8.20
N PHE A 283 0.15 5.25 8.75
CA PHE A 283 -0.01 4.66 10.08
C PHE A 283 1.12 5.14 10.99
N GLU A 284 0.78 5.56 12.21
CA GLU A 284 1.74 5.76 13.29
C GLU A 284 1.69 4.52 14.21
N VAL A 285 2.81 3.82 14.35
CA VAL A 285 2.92 2.52 15.03
C VAL A 285 4.09 2.50 16.00
N ILE A 286 4.33 1.38 16.69
CA ILE A 286 5.61 1.12 17.37
C ILE A 286 6.52 0.32 16.43
N ALA A 287 7.81 0.22 16.76
CA ALA A 287 8.72 -0.71 16.09
C ALA A 287 8.14 -2.13 16.04
N GLY A 288 8.43 -2.89 14.98
CA GLY A 288 7.90 -4.24 14.82
C GLY A 288 7.76 -4.70 13.38
N ASP A 289 7.19 -5.89 13.22
CA ASP A 289 6.94 -6.53 11.92
C ASP A 289 5.48 -6.32 11.52
N TYR A 290 5.25 -5.77 10.32
CA TYR A 290 3.93 -5.42 9.81
C TYR A 290 3.74 -5.87 8.35
N LYS A 291 2.48 -5.89 7.92
CA LYS A 291 2.10 -5.89 6.49
C LYS A 291 0.99 -4.88 6.26
N VAL A 292 0.86 -4.44 5.01
CA VAL A 292 -0.23 -3.58 4.57
C VAL A 292 -1.07 -4.33 3.54
N GLU A 293 -2.38 -4.36 3.74
CA GLU A 293 -3.35 -4.85 2.76
C GLU A 293 -4.15 -3.68 2.18
N PHE A 294 -4.25 -3.65 0.86
CA PHE A 294 -5.03 -2.67 0.12
C PHE A 294 -6.28 -3.34 -0.44
N GLU A 295 -7.46 -2.91 0.01
CA GLU A 295 -8.71 -3.35 -0.61
C GLU A 295 -8.84 -2.70 -1.99
N THR A 296 -9.28 -3.46 -3.00
CA THR A 296 -9.51 -2.92 -4.34
C THR A 296 -10.50 -1.75 -4.29
N PRO A 297 -10.09 -0.52 -4.65
CA PRO A 297 -10.97 0.64 -4.53
C PRO A 297 -12.20 0.55 -5.44
N ASP A 298 -13.30 1.17 -5.02
CA ASP A 298 -14.53 1.22 -5.81
C ASP A 298 -14.28 1.84 -7.19
N GLY A 299 -14.64 1.11 -8.25
CA GLY A 299 -14.47 1.56 -9.63
C GLY A 299 -13.14 1.17 -10.28
N PHE A 300 -12.31 0.37 -9.60
CA PHE A 300 -11.14 -0.30 -10.14
C PHE A 300 -11.38 -1.81 -10.24
N ASP A 301 -10.63 -2.48 -11.12
CA ASP A 301 -10.81 -3.91 -11.36
C ASP A 301 -9.73 -4.75 -10.68
N MET A 302 -8.48 -4.28 -10.67
CA MET A 302 -7.32 -5.05 -10.22
C MET A 302 -6.20 -4.15 -9.65
N ALA A 303 -5.41 -4.72 -8.74
CA ALA A 303 -4.12 -4.15 -8.35
C ALA A 303 -3.08 -4.41 -9.44
N SER A 304 -2.17 -3.46 -9.61
CA SER A 304 -1.03 -3.55 -10.53
C SER A 304 -0.01 -4.61 -10.10
N PRO A 305 0.86 -5.08 -11.02
CA PRO A 305 1.93 -6.01 -10.66
C PRO A 305 2.82 -5.44 -9.55
N ALA A 306 3.13 -6.27 -8.56
CA ALA A 306 3.94 -5.85 -7.42
C ALA A 306 5.45 -5.86 -7.74
N ASN A 307 6.23 -5.06 -7.02
CA ASN A 307 7.69 -5.05 -6.99
C ASN A 307 8.32 -4.84 -8.39
N GLN A 308 7.84 -3.83 -9.14
CA GLN A 308 8.27 -3.57 -10.51
C GLN A 308 9.39 -2.52 -10.58
N GLY A 309 10.25 -2.64 -11.58
CA GLY A 309 11.37 -1.72 -11.71
C GLY A 309 12.47 -1.97 -10.68
N SER A 310 13.03 -0.91 -10.11
CA SER A 310 14.18 -1.00 -9.19
C SER A 310 14.18 0.03 -8.07
N ASP A 311 13.14 0.86 -8.00
CA ASP A 311 12.98 1.92 -7.02
C ASP A 311 11.74 1.60 -6.21
N ASP A 312 11.96 1.15 -4.98
CA ASP A 312 10.94 0.67 -4.02
C ASP A 312 9.97 1.78 -3.62
N ALA A 313 10.41 3.04 -3.73
CA ALA A 313 9.57 4.21 -3.40
C ALA A 313 8.64 4.64 -4.54
N GLU A 314 8.67 3.94 -5.67
CA GLU A 314 7.95 4.33 -6.89
C GLU A 314 7.35 3.11 -7.60
N ASP A 315 7.15 2.01 -6.88
CA ASP A 315 6.50 0.81 -7.39
C ASP A 315 5.36 0.36 -6.47
N SER A 316 4.59 -0.62 -6.94
CA SER A 316 3.44 -1.16 -6.21
C SER A 316 3.89 -2.34 -5.34
N ASP A 317 3.43 -2.43 -4.10
CA ASP A 317 3.54 -3.63 -3.28
C ASP A 317 2.44 -4.65 -3.58
N GLY A 318 1.51 -4.28 -4.46
CA GLY A 318 0.34 -5.09 -4.80
C GLY A 318 -0.74 -5.04 -3.71
N PRO A 319 -1.67 -6.00 -3.70
CA PRO A 319 -2.82 -5.95 -2.80
C PRO A 319 -2.46 -6.27 -1.34
N ILE A 320 -1.32 -6.93 -1.09
CA ILE A 320 -0.76 -7.19 0.23
C ILE A 320 0.76 -7.11 0.11
N SER A 321 1.40 -6.27 0.93
CA SER A 321 2.84 -6.09 0.94
C SER A 321 3.61 -7.33 1.42
N ASP A 322 4.91 -7.36 1.15
CA ASP A 322 5.83 -8.22 1.91
C ASP A 322 5.91 -7.74 3.38
N GLU A 323 6.61 -8.51 4.22
CA GLU A 323 6.82 -8.17 5.63
C GLU A 323 7.73 -6.95 5.79
N ILE A 324 7.25 -5.95 6.51
CA ILE A 324 7.91 -4.67 6.79
C ILE A 324 8.46 -4.72 8.21
N ASN A 325 9.77 -4.62 8.36
CA ASN A 325 10.43 -4.55 9.67
C ASN A 325 10.75 -3.10 10.00
N LEU A 326 10.00 -2.49 10.92
CA LEU A 326 10.18 -1.10 11.34
C LEU A 326 11.00 -1.00 12.62
N GLU A 327 12.04 -0.16 12.60
CA GLU A 327 12.77 0.26 13.80
C GLU A 327 12.11 1.48 14.47
N GLY A 328 12.40 1.69 15.76
CA GLY A 328 11.94 2.88 16.48
C GLY A 328 12.45 4.17 15.82
N GLY A 329 11.54 5.11 15.56
CA GLY A 329 11.85 6.36 14.86
C GLY A 329 11.99 6.25 13.35
N GLU A 330 11.69 5.09 12.77
CA GLU A 330 11.64 4.91 11.31
C GLU A 330 10.41 5.58 10.69
N ASN A 331 10.60 6.11 9.50
CA ASN A 331 9.54 6.60 8.63
C ASN A 331 9.71 5.91 7.28
N ASP A 332 8.89 4.90 7.04
CA ASP A 332 8.90 4.13 5.80
C ASP A 332 7.82 4.65 4.83
N THR A 333 8.25 5.14 3.68
CA THR A 333 7.39 5.72 2.65
C THR A 333 7.55 4.96 1.34
N THR A 334 7.78 3.65 1.39
CA THR A 334 7.91 2.80 0.19
C THR A 334 6.78 1.79 0.08
N ILE A 335 5.70 1.97 0.86
CA ILE A 335 4.59 1.02 0.91
C ILE A 335 3.41 1.59 0.15
N ASP A 336 3.24 1.16 -1.10
CA ASP A 336 2.35 1.79 -2.07
C ASP A 336 1.52 0.77 -2.86
N ALA A 337 0.40 1.21 -3.45
CA ALA A 337 -0.40 0.35 -4.33
C ALA A 337 -1.01 1.04 -5.55
N GLY A 338 -0.66 0.55 -6.73
CA GLY A 338 -1.27 0.92 -8.00
C GLY A 338 -2.51 0.08 -8.29
N PHE A 339 -3.57 0.71 -8.80
CA PHE A 339 -4.79 0.03 -9.26
C PHE A 339 -5.18 0.52 -10.65
N PHE A 340 -5.73 -0.39 -11.46
CA PHE A 340 -6.16 -0.08 -12.82
C PHE A 340 -7.54 -0.64 -13.15
N LYS A 341 -8.12 -0.11 -14.24
CA LYS A 341 -9.39 -0.54 -14.83
C LYS A 341 -9.12 -1.28 -16.12
N LYS A 342 -9.92 -2.31 -16.39
CA LYS A 342 -9.86 -3.01 -17.67
C LYS A 342 -10.40 -2.11 -18.80
N ALA A 343 -9.77 -2.23 -19.95
CA ALA A 343 -10.17 -1.55 -21.17
C ALA A 343 -11.04 -2.45 -22.06
N SER A 344 -11.57 -1.85 -23.12
CA SER A 344 -12.28 -2.51 -24.21
C SER A 344 -11.90 -1.91 -25.55
N LEU A 345 -12.03 -2.72 -26.60
CA LEU A 345 -11.72 -2.34 -27.98
C LEU A 345 -12.77 -2.93 -28.92
N GLY A 346 -13.28 -2.13 -29.84
CA GLY A 346 -14.22 -2.57 -30.86
C GLY A 346 -14.55 -1.48 -31.86
N ASP A 347 -15.62 -1.73 -32.62
CA ASP A 347 -16.54 -0.79 -33.27
C ASP A 347 -17.21 -1.51 -34.45
N LYS A 348 -16.82 -1.26 -35.70
CA LYS A 348 -17.65 -1.63 -36.85
C LYS A 348 -16.88 -2.14 -38.08
N VAL A 349 -17.51 -3.09 -38.77
CA VAL A 349 -17.18 -3.43 -40.16
C VAL A 349 -18.30 -2.93 -41.06
N PHE A 350 -17.99 -2.12 -42.08
CA PHE A 350 -18.98 -1.45 -42.92
C PHE A 350 -18.78 -1.70 -44.42
N PHE A 351 -19.87 -1.60 -45.18
CA PHE A 351 -19.83 -1.58 -46.63
C PHE A 351 -19.46 -0.17 -47.11
N ASP A 352 -18.25 -0.02 -47.66
CA ASP A 352 -17.80 1.18 -48.33
C ASP A 352 -18.38 1.19 -49.76
N ASP A 353 -19.55 1.81 -49.90
CA ASP A 353 -20.37 1.73 -51.11
C ASP A 353 -19.78 2.57 -52.26
N ASP A 354 -18.96 3.57 -51.95
CA ASP A 354 -18.36 4.47 -52.95
C ASP A 354 -16.83 4.32 -53.11
N GLY A 355 -16.20 3.53 -52.24
CA GLY A 355 -14.81 3.10 -52.32
C GLY A 355 -13.83 4.18 -51.87
N ASP A 356 -14.23 5.11 -51.01
CA ASP A 356 -13.39 6.21 -50.55
C ASP A 356 -12.65 5.96 -49.22
N GLY A 357 -12.97 4.84 -48.55
CA GLY A 357 -12.36 4.40 -47.30
C GLY A 357 -12.88 5.08 -46.04
N ILE A 358 -13.98 5.81 -46.13
CA ILE A 358 -14.57 6.59 -45.03
C ILE A 358 -15.94 6.01 -44.68
N GLN A 359 -16.24 5.88 -43.39
CA GLN A 359 -17.53 5.45 -42.89
C GLN A 359 -18.60 6.54 -43.08
N ASP A 360 -19.40 6.39 -44.13
CA ASP A 360 -20.31 7.42 -44.60
C ASP A 360 -21.77 7.21 -44.13
N PRO A 361 -22.57 8.28 -43.92
CA PRO A 361 -23.97 8.13 -43.53
C PRO A 361 -24.81 7.38 -44.56
N GLY A 362 -25.17 6.13 -44.24
CA GLY A 362 -25.99 5.26 -45.09
C GLY A 362 -25.32 3.92 -45.41
N GLU A 363 -24.03 3.82 -45.11
CA GLU A 363 -23.25 2.60 -45.22
C GLU A 363 -23.60 1.62 -44.11
N ASN A 364 -24.08 0.45 -44.52
CA ASN A 364 -24.58 -0.56 -43.59
C ASN A 364 -23.40 -1.36 -43.03
N GLY A 365 -23.57 -1.88 -41.82
CA GLY A 365 -22.60 -2.82 -41.27
C GLY A 365 -22.65 -4.18 -41.93
N VAL A 366 -21.56 -4.92 -41.78
CA VAL A 366 -21.35 -6.24 -42.39
C VAL A 366 -21.45 -7.32 -41.32
N GLU A 367 -22.47 -8.17 -41.40
CA GLU A 367 -22.65 -9.28 -40.45
C GLU A 367 -21.72 -10.45 -40.74
N GLY A 368 -21.19 -11.06 -39.67
CA GLY A 368 -20.50 -12.35 -39.73
C GLY A 368 -19.05 -12.32 -40.20
N VAL A 369 -18.41 -11.15 -40.22
CA VAL A 369 -16.97 -11.02 -40.46
C VAL A 369 -16.22 -11.54 -39.23
N THR A 370 -15.22 -12.40 -39.44
CA THR A 370 -14.39 -12.93 -38.36
C THR A 370 -13.40 -11.86 -37.91
N VAL A 371 -13.41 -11.53 -36.63
CA VAL A 371 -12.50 -10.55 -36.02
C VAL A 371 -11.62 -11.27 -35.01
N THR A 372 -10.30 -11.19 -35.19
CA THR A 372 -9.33 -11.80 -34.28
C THR A 372 -8.52 -10.71 -33.58
N LEU A 373 -8.53 -10.70 -32.26
CA LEU A 373 -7.63 -9.90 -31.45
C LEU A 373 -6.37 -10.70 -31.15
N THR A 374 -5.21 -10.12 -31.37
CA THR A 374 -3.91 -10.59 -30.86
C THR A 374 -3.45 -9.61 -29.78
N GLY A 375 -3.16 -10.11 -28.58
CA GLY A 375 -2.60 -9.32 -27.48
C GLY A 375 -1.18 -9.77 -27.15
N GLY A 376 -0.36 -8.85 -26.64
CA GLY A 376 1.05 -9.10 -26.31
C GLY A 376 1.31 -10.13 -25.21
N GLY A 377 0.31 -10.48 -24.39
CA GLY A 377 0.50 -11.49 -23.36
C GLY A 377 1.17 -10.94 -22.10
N GLU A 378 1.97 -11.76 -21.42
CA GLU A 378 2.51 -11.41 -20.09
C GLU A 378 3.59 -10.34 -20.16
N ASP A 379 4.34 -10.28 -21.27
CA ASP A 379 5.31 -9.19 -21.51
C ASP A 379 4.72 -7.94 -22.17
N GLY A 380 3.42 -7.98 -22.50
CA GLY A 380 2.69 -6.87 -23.10
C GLY A 380 3.11 -6.52 -24.53
N VAL A 381 3.96 -7.31 -25.21
CA VAL A 381 4.50 -7.00 -26.53
C VAL A 381 4.13 -8.06 -27.55
N ILE A 382 3.60 -7.65 -28.71
CA ILE A 382 3.22 -8.59 -29.77
C ILE A 382 4.46 -9.17 -30.47
N GLY A 383 4.40 -10.46 -30.79
CA GLY A 383 5.40 -11.18 -31.59
C GLY A 383 6.34 -12.02 -30.73
N THR A 384 5.97 -12.26 -29.49
CA THR A 384 6.70 -13.04 -28.50
C THR A 384 6.08 -14.43 -28.38
N ALA A 385 6.46 -15.21 -27.36
CA ALA A 385 6.01 -16.61 -27.27
C ALA A 385 4.69 -16.76 -26.51
N ASP A 386 4.29 -15.69 -25.81
CA ASP A 386 3.17 -15.57 -24.88
C ASP A 386 2.01 -14.76 -25.45
N ASP A 387 2.12 -14.26 -26.70
CA ASP A 387 1.02 -13.69 -27.48
C ASP A 387 -0.29 -14.47 -27.27
N THR A 388 -1.35 -13.74 -26.93
CA THR A 388 -2.70 -14.27 -26.75
C THR A 388 -3.55 -14.02 -27.99
N THR A 389 -4.59 -14.84 -28.17
CA THR A 389 -5.55 -14.64 -29.28
C THR A 389 -6.98 -14.86 -28.82
N GLU A 390 -7.87 -13.97 -29.24
CA GLU A 390 -9.32 -14.09 -29.05
C GLU A 390 -10.03 -13.82 -30.38
N THR A 391 -11.19 -14.45 -30.60
CA THR A 391 -11.96 -14.31 -31.85
C THR A 391 -13.42 -14.06 -31.57
N THR A 392 -14.01 -13.11 -32.28
CA THR A 392 -15.45 -12.84 -32.32
C THR A 392 -15.93 -12.72 -33.77
N THR A 393 -17.23 -12.49 -33.98
CA THR A 393 -17.79 -12.19 -35.29
C THR A 393 -18.70 -10.97 -35.20
N THR A 394 -18.68 -10.12 -36.23
CA THR A 394 -19.54 -8.94 -36.28
C THR A 394 -21.03 -9.28 -36.27
N ASP A 395 -21.83 -8.45 -35.59
CA ASP A 395 -23.27 -8.61 -35.49
C ASP A 395 -24.03 -8.11 -36.74
N ALA A 396 -25.37 -8.14 -36.71
CA ALA A 396 -26.20 -7.72 -37.84
C ALA A 396 -26.07 -6.23 -38.23
N ASN A 397 -25.47 -5.40 -37.36
CA ASN A 397 -25.16 -4.00 -37.62
C ASN A 397 -23.67 -3.78 -37.90
N GLY A 398 -22.89 -4.85 -38.07
CA GLY A 398 -21.46 -4.81 -38.30
C GLY A 398 -20.62 -4.65 -37.03
N MET A 399 -21.23 -4.66 -35.84
CA MET A 399 -20.51 -4.31 -34.62
C MET A 399 -19.76 -5.48 -34.02
N TYR A 400 -18.60 -5.22 -33.41
CA TYR A 400 -17.85 -6.18 -32.61
C TYR A 400 -17.21 -5.50 -31.39
N GLU A 401 -16.85 -6.29 -30.37
CA GLU A 401 -16.26 -5.77 -29.14
C GLU A 401 -15.44 -6.86 -28.45
N PHE A 402 -14.29 -6.46 -27.91
CA PHE A 402 -13.47 -7.20 -26.95
C PHE A 402 -13.45 -6.42 -25.63
N THR A 403 -13.63 -7.11 -24.51
CA THR A 403 -13.71 -6.50 -23.17
C THR A 403 -12.74 -7.20 -22.22
N ASN A 404 -12.50 -6.62 -21.05
CA ASN A 404 -11.55 -7.14 -20.04
C ASN A 404 -10.09 -7.15 -20.54
N LEU A 405 -9.71 -6.15 -21.32
CA LEU A 405 -8.34 -5.97 -21.81
C LEU A 405 -7.48 -5.26 -20.75
N ASN A 406 -6.21 -5.63 -20.64
CA ASN A 406 -5.26 -4.96 -19.77
C ASN A 406 -4.80 -3.65 -20.44
N PRO A 407 -4.76 -2.52 -19.73
CA PRO A 407 -4.10 -1.34 -20.28
C PRO A 407 -2.59 -1.56 -20.38
N GLY A 408 -1.90 -0.71 -21.15
CA GLY A 408 -0.45 -0.77 -21.36
C GLY A 408 0.06 -1.91 -22.24
N GLU A 409 -0.76 -2.93 -22.54
CA GLU A 409 -0.42 -4.01 -23.46
C GLU A 409 -0.64 -3.62 -24.93
N GLU A 410 0.18 -4.18 -25.82
CA GLU A 410 -0.03 -4.10 -27.27
C GLU A 410 -1.17 -5.02 -27.72
N TYR A 411 -2.12 -4.46 -28.48
CA TYR A 411 -3.21 -5.16 -29.14
C TYR A 411 -3.23 -4.93 -30.65
N LYS A 412 -3.68 -5.94 -31.40
CA LYS A 412 -3.85 -5.86 -32.85
C LYS A 412 -5.10 -6.61 -33.29
N VAL A 413 -5.89 -5.99 -34.14
CA VAL A 413 -7.07 -6.63 -34.74
C VAL A 413 -6.75 -7.15 -36.13
N THR A 414 -7.28 -8.32 -36.46
CA THR A 414 -7.26 -8.89 -37.81
C THR A 414 -8.67 -9.27 -38.24
N PHE A 415 -9.14 -8.63 -39.30
CA PHE A 415 -10.40 -8.93 -39.97
C PHE A 415 -10.19 -10.01 -41.04
N SER A 416 -11.12 -10.96 -41.13
CA SER A 416 -11.03 -12.06 -42.09
C SER A 416 -12.40 -12.65 -42.43
N ASP A 417 -12.42 -13.62 -43.35
CA ASP A 417 -13.64 -14.29 -43.82
C ASP A 417 -14.71 -13.32 -44.37
N LEU A 418 -14.27 -12.32 -45.15
CA LEU A 418 -15.15 -11.36 -45.81
C LEU A 418 -16.23 -12.05 -46.67
N PRO A 419 -17.40 -11.41 -46.86
CA PRO A 419 -18.40 -11.87 -47.81
C PRO A 419 -17.83 -12.09 -49.22
N GLU A 420 -18.32 -13.11 -49.93
CA GLU A 420 -17.85 -13.42 -51.28
C GLU A 420 -18.05 -12.21 -52.22
N GLY A 421 -16.99 -11.81 -52.91
CA GLY A 421 -17.01 -10.69 -53.86
C GLY A 421 -16.66 -9.33 -53.24
N PHE A 422 -16.16 -9.30 -52.01
CA PHE A 422 -15.65 -8.09 -51.35
C PHE A 422 -14.15 -8.20 -51.05
N GLU A 423 -13.51 -7.05 -51.02
CA GLU A 423 -12.14 -6.84 -50.53
C GLU A 423 -12.11 -5.65 -49.57
N PHE A 424 -11.07 -5.52 -48.75
CA PHE A 424 -10.89 -4.36 -47.88
C PHE A 424 -10.73 -3.08 -48.72
N THR A 425 -11.27 -1.97 -48.23
CA THR A 425 -11.12 -0.66 -48.86
C THR A 425 -9.76 -0.01 -48.52
N ALA A 426 -9.55 1.25 -48.89
CA ALA A 426 -8.35 2.01 -48.55
C ALA A 426 -8.29 2.31 -47.05
N GLN A 427 -7.14 2.02 -46.45
CA GLN A 427 -6.84 2.26 -45.03
C GLN A 427 -6.54 3.75 -44.74
N ASP A 428 -6.88 4.24 -43.55
CA ASP A 428 -6.56 5.56 -42.98
C ASP A 428 -6.94 6.76 -43.89
N GLN A 429 -8.20 6.83 -44.32
CA GLN A 429 -8.68 7.89 -45.21
C GLN A 429 -9.39 9.02 -44.44
N GLY A 430 -9.41 10.24 -45.01
CA GLY A 430 -10.15 11.37 -44.41
C GLY A 430 -9.51 12.01 -43.16
N GLY A 431 -8.66 11.30 -42.42
CA GLY A 431 -7.91 11.80 -41.27
C GLY A 431 -8.73 11.99 -39.99
N ASP A 432 -9.86 11.29 -39.90
CA ASP A 432 -10.73 11.18 -38.73
C ASP A 432 -10.84 9.69 -38.37
N ASP A 433 -10.02 9.24 -37.41
CA ASP A 433 -9.94 7.85 -36.93
C ASP A 433 -11.32 7.25 -36.59
N THR A 434 -12.23 8.09 -36.09
CA THR A 434 -13.57 7.65 -35.65
C THR A 434 -14.49 7.28 -36.82
N ALA A 435 -14.02 7.42 -38.06
CA ALA A 435 -14.84 7.33 -39.25
C ALA A 435 -14.08 6.86 -40.49
N ASP A 436 -12.94 6.19 -40.36
CA ASP A 436 -12.25 5.58 -41.49
C ASP A 436 -12.12 4.06 -41.34
N SER A 437 -11.14 3.46 -42.00
CA SER A 437 -10.93 2.02 -41.99
C SER A 437 -9.48 1.76 -41.62
N ASP A 438 -9.25 1.01 -40.54
CA ASP A 438 -7.92 0.68 -40.05
C ASP A 438 -7.33 -0.58 -40.68
N ALA A 439 -8.15 -1.38 -41.34
CA ALA A 439 -7.72 -2.66 -41.89
C ALA A 439 -6.79 -2.49 -43.11
N ASP A 440 -5.58 -3.05 -43.04
CA ASP A 440 -4.65 -3.10 -44.18
C ASP A 440 -5.33 -3.82 -45.37
N PRO A 441 -5.36 -3.21 -46.57
CA PRO A 441 -6.12 -3.73 -47.70
C PRO A 441 -5.67 -5.11 -48.20
N THR A 442 -4.45 -5.53 -47.83
CA THR A 442 -3.81 -6.76 -48.28
C THR A 442 -4.05 -7.93 -47.32
N ASN A 443 -4.16 -7.65 -46.02
CA ASN A 443 -4.12 -8.69 -45.00
C ASN A 443 -5.17 -8.53 -43.88
N GLY A 444 -5.92 -7.42 -43.85
CA GLY A 444 -6.98 -7.16 -42.88
C GLY A 444 -6.49 -6.85 -41.47
N MET A 445 -5.19 -6.65 -41.27
CA MET A 445 -4.60 -6.32 -39.96
C MET A 445 -4.62 -4.81 -39.74
N THR A 446 -4.87 -4.41 -38.51
CA THR A 446 -4.73 -3.02 -38.06
C THR A 446 -3.29 -2.73 -37.63
N GLU A 447 -3.01 -1.45 -37.36
CA GLU A 447 -1.86 -1.08 -36.55
C GLU A 447 -1.99 -1.60 -35.11
N VAL A 448 -0.89 -1.54 -34.36
CA VAL A 448 -0.90 -1.89 -32.93
C VAL A 448 -1.52 -0.74 -32.14
N VAL A 449 -2.45 -1.08 -31.24
CA VAL A 449 -3.09 -0.18 -30.29
C VAL A 449 -2.61 -0.52 -28.89
N ILE A 450 -2.39 0.50 -28.06
CA ILE A 450 -2.13 0.36 -26.61
C ILE A 450 -3.25 1.11 -25.92
N LEU A 451 -3.92 0.45 -24.98
CA LEU A 451 -5.08 0.99 -24.27
C LEU A 451 -4.67 1.62 -22.94
N GLU A 452 -5.35 2.69 -22.54
CA GLU A 452 -5.26 3.28 -21.20
C GLU A 452 -6.26 2.63 -20.22
N SER A 453 -6.00 2.77 -18.92
CA SER A 453 -6.85 2.28 -17.82
C SER A 453 -8.30 2.75 -17.98
N GLY A 454 -9.20 1.78 -18.22
CA GLY A 454 -10.63 2.05 -18.39
C GLY A 454 -11.03 2.64 -19.75
N GLU A 455 -10.13 2.62 -20.75
CA GLU A 455 -10.43 3.09 -22.10
C GLU A 455 -11.52 2.22 -22.78
N GLU A 456 -12.48 2.89 -23.43
CA GLU A 456 -13.39 2.28 -24.39
C GLU A 456 -12.97 2.76 -25.79
N ASN A 457 -12.12 1.99 -26.47
CA ASN A 457 -11.65 2.33 -27.81
C ASN A 457 -12.65 1.82 -28.85
N LEU A 458 -13.34 2.76 -29.52
CA LEU A 458 -14.36 2.48 -30.52
C LEU A 458 -13.97 3.05 -31.90
N ASP A 459 -12.68 3.09 -32.17
CA ASP A 459 -12.12 3.69 -33.38
C ASP A 459 -11.34 2.63 -34.20
N VAL A 460 -11.65 1.33 -34.04
CA VAL A 460 -10.98 0.24 -34.78
C VAL A 460 -11.96 -0.42 -35.74
N ASP A 461 -11.93 0.04 -36.98
CA ASP A 461 -12.91 -0.26 -38.02
C ASP A 461 -12.33 -1.00 -39.23
N ALA A 462 -13.22 -1.58 -40.03
CA ALA A 462 -12.88 -2.09 -41.36
C ALA A 462 -13.96 -1.79 -42.40
N GLY A 463 -13.58 -1.05 -43.44
CA GLY A 463 -14.39 -0.87 -44.64
C GLY A 463 -14.15 -1.96 -45.68
N ILE A 464 -15.20 -2.44 -46.33
CA ILE A 464 -15.10 -3.37 -47.46
C ILE A 464 -15.83 -2.86 -48.68
N VAL A 465 -15.23 -3.06 -49.86
CA VAL A 465 -15.73 -2.62 -51.16
C VAL A 465 -15.94 -3.82 -52.08
N GLU A 466 -16.93 -3.74 -52.99
CA GLU A 466 -17.14 -4.79 -54.00
C GLU A 466 -15.88 -4.95 -54.87
N THR A 467 -15.37 -6.18 -54.98
CA THR A 467 -14.22 -6.49 -55.85
C THR A 467 -14.57 -6.13 -57.29
N PRO A 468 -13.82 -5.22 -57.95
CA PRO A 468 -14.13 -4.78 -59.30
C PRO A 468 -14.14 -5.95 -60.29
N THR A 469 -15.32 -6.33 -60.79
CA THR A 469 -15.42 -7.36 -61.82
C THR A 469 -15.18 -6.76 -63.21
N GLY A 470 -14.06 -7.14 -63.84
CA GLY A 470 -13.78 -6.80 -65.24
C GLY A 470 -14.50 -7.73 -66.21
N SER A 471 -15.00 -7.21 -67.33
CA SER A 471 -15.50 -8.02 -68.45
C SER A 471 -14.61 -7.87 -69.68
N ILE A 472 -14.17 -8.98 -70.29
CA ILE A 472 -13.44 -8.99 -71.56
C ILE A 472 -14.31 -9.68 -72.62
N GLY A 473 -14.62 -8.96 -73.70
CA GLY A 473 -15.35 -9.51 -74.84
C GLY A 473 -15.69 -8.45 -75.88
N ASP A 474 -15.95 -8.90 -77.11
CA ASP A 474 -16.52 -8.10 -78.20
C ASP A 474 -17.09 -9.04 -79.29
N THR A 475 -17.52 -8.49 -80.42
CA THR A 475 -18.06 -9.21 -81.57
C THR A 475 -16.96 -9.84 -82.40
N ILE A 476 -17.01 -11.17 -82.58
CA ILE A 476 -16.24 -11.81 -83.66
C ILE A 476 -16.99 -11.57 -84.97
N PHE A 477 -16.41 -10.78 -85.86
CA PHE A 477 -17.03 -10.39 -87.13
C PHE A 477 -16.37 -11.07 -88.33
N ARG A 478 -17.14 -11.21 -89.40
CA ARG A 478 -16.63 -11.61 -90.71
C ARG A 478 -16.09 -10.37 -91.43
N ASP A 479 -14.77 -10.29 -91.52
CA ASP A 479 -14.06 -9.29 -92.32
C ASP A 479 -14.24 -9.60 -93.82
N ASP A 480 -15.24 -8.94 -94.44
CA ASP A 480 -15.65 -9.17 -95.82
C ASP A 480 -14.77 -8.40 -96.83
N ASN A 481 -14.09 -7.35 -96.38
CA ASN A 481 -13.26 -6.48 -97.22
C ASN A 481 -11.73 -6.67 -97.00
N ALA A 482 -11.35 -7.48 -96.01
CA ALA A 482 -9.99 -7.84 -95.60
C ALA A 482 -9.14 -6.67 -95.06
N ASP A 483 -9.74 -5.69 -94.39
CA ASP A 483 -9.02 -4.55 -93.81
C ASP A 483 -8.72 -4.68 -92.30
N GLY A 484 -9.34 -5.65 -91.62
CA GLY A 484 -9.17 -5.90 -90.20
C GLY A 484 -9.94 -4.96 -89.26
N ASP A 485 -10.78 -4.07 -89.79
CA ASP A 485 -11.67 -3.19 -89.03
C ASP A 485 -13.10 -3.75 -89.04
N GLN A 486 -13.84 -3.61 -87.94
CA GLN A 486 -15.24 -4.03 -87.90
C GLN A 486 -16.13 -2.99 -88.61
N ASP A 487 -16.49 -3.25 -89.86
CA ASP A 487 -17.23 -2.32 -90.70
C ASP A 487 -18.76 -2.41 -90.54
N PRO A 488 -19.51 -1.30 -90.76
CA PRO A 488 -20.97 -1.34 -90.82
C PRO A 488 -21.50 -2.28 -91.92
N GLY A 489 -22.10 -3.39 -91.51
CA GLY A 489 -22.66 -4.41 -92.40
C GLY A 489 -21.97 -5.77 -92.31
N GLU A 490 -20.82 -5.82 -91.65
CA GLU A 490 -20.14 -7.09 -91.36
C GLU A 490 -20.87 -7.84 -90.26
N SER A 491 -21.18 -9.10 -90.55
CA SER A 491 -21.99 -9.92 -89.65
C SER A 491 -21.13 -10.57 -88.59
N GLY A 492 -21.67 -10.68 -87.38
CA GLY A 492 -21.09 -11.53 -86.33
C GLY A 492 -21.04 -13.00 -86.76
N ILE A 493 -20.03 -13.71 -86.30
CA ILE A 493 -19.86 -15.14 -86.53
C ILE A 493 -20.36 -15.90 -85.30
N GLU A 494 -21.45 -16.65 -85.47
CA GLU A 494 -22.02 -17.50 -84.43
C GLU A 494 -21.21 -18.79 -84.22
N GLY A 495 -21.17 -19.28 -82.98
CA GLY A 495 -20.60 -20.59 -82.64
C GLY A 495 -19.07 -20.65 -82.64
N VAL A 496 -18.40 -19.50 -82.62
CA VAL A 496 -16.95 -19.43 -82.46
C VAL A 496 -16.59 -19.69 -81.01
N GLU A 497 -15.75 -20.71 -80.78
CA GLU A 497 -15.16 -20.97 -79.47
C GLU A 497 -14.10 -19.91 -79.19
N VAL A 498 -14.36 -19.06 -78.19
CA VAL A 498 -13.39 -18.10 -77.66
C VAL A 498 -12.81 -18.70 -76.39
N ARG A 499 -11.47 -18.78 -76.33
CA ARG A 499 -10.75 -19.20 -75.14
C ARG A 499 -10.07 -17.99 -74.55
N LEU A 500 -10.50 -17.59 -73.36
CA LEU A 500 -9.72 -16.69 -72.53
C LEU A 500 -8.63 -17.52 -71.85
N THR A 501 -7.38 -17.13 -72.05
CA THR A 501 -6.23 -17.69 -71.35
C THR A 501 -5.61 -16.57 -70.53
N ASP A 502 -5.49 -16.79 -69.23
CA ASP A 502 -4.76 -15.89 -68.34
C ASP A 502 -3.33 -16.38 -68.16
N LYS A 503 -2.42 -15.50 -67.77
CA LYS A 503 -1.06 -15.87 -67.37
C LYS A 503 -1.09 -16.55 -66.00
N GLY A 504 -0.31 -17.62 -65.84
CA GLY A 504 -0.13 -18.24 -64.54
C GLY A 504 0.60 -17.32 -63.54
N PRO A 505 0.63 -17.67 -62.23
CA PRO A 505 1.32 -16.90 -61.19
C PRO A 505 2.82 -16.66 -61.45
N ASP A 506 3.43 -17.37 -62.39
CA ASP A 506 4.83 -17.28 -62.80
C ASP A 506 5.06 -16.41 -64.05
N GLY A 507 4.01 -15.79 -64.60
CA GLY A 507 4.11 -14.80 -65.67
C GLY A 507 4.33 -15.35 -67.08
N GLU A 508 4.14 -16.65 -67.32
CA GLU A 508 4.03 -17.23 -68.68
C GLU A 508 2.57 -17.38 -69.14
#